data_AF-A0A2V4H0U8-F1
#
_entry.id   AF-A0A2V4H0U8-F1
#
_cell.length_a   1.000
_cell.length_b   1.000
_cell.length_c   1.000
_cell.angle_alpha   90.00
_cell.angle_beta   90.00
_cell.angle_gamma   90.00
#
_symmetry.space_group_name_H-M   'P 1'
#
loop_
_entity.id
_entity.type
_entity.pdbx_description
1 polymer ?
#
loop_
_entity_poly.entity_id
_entity_poly.type
_entity_poly.pdbx_seq_one_letter_code
_entity_poly.pdbx_strand_id
1 'polypeptide(L)'
;LVERAFMNAWNACLGVYGVIFHSDQGRQYASSRFRLALAKKGVAQSMSRRGNCWDNAVAESFFATLKREEAYAVYPTKKQAHLAIASYIHGFYNSCRLHSALGYRTPNEYAKGLRQLAL
;
A
#
# COMPACT_ATOMS: atom_id res chain seq x y z
N LEU A 1 1.74 -5.79 -13.68
CA LEU A 1 2.45 -5.22 -12.51
C LEU A 1 1.51 -5.08 -11.32
N VAL A 2 0.41 -4.33 -11.43
CA VAL A 2 -0.58 -4.13 -10.34
C VAL A 2 -1.18 -5.44 -9.80
N GLU A 3 -1.51 -6.39 -10.67
CA GLU A 3 -2.02 -7.70 -10.24
C GLU A 3 -1.00 -8.49 -9.42
N ARG A 4 0.28 -8.46 -9.81
CA ARG A 4 1.34 -9.13 -9.06
C ARG A 4 1.54 -8.48 -7.70
N ALA A 5 1.52 -7.13 -7.64
CA ALA A 5 1.59 -6.40 -6.38
C ALA A 5 0.39 -6.75 -5.47
N PHE A 6 -0.83 -6.77 -6.01
CA PHE A 6 -2.02 -7.21 -5.29
C PHE A 6 -1.88 -8.64 -4.76
N MET A 7 -1.46 -9.59 -5.60
CA MET A 7 -1.30 -10.99 -5.17
C MET A 7 -0.22 -11.16 -4.09
N ASN A 8 0.88 -10.41 -4.17
CA ASN A 8 1.90 -10.41 -3.14
C ASN A 8 1.34 -9.91 -1.80
N ALA A 9 0.56 -8.81 -1.82
CA ALA A 9 -0.08 -8.27 -0.62
C ALA A 9 -1.15 -9.22 -0.06
N TRP A 10 -1.99 -9.80 -0.93
CA TRP A 10 -3.01 -10.78 -0.55
C TRP A 10 -2.40 -12.00 0.15
N ASN A 11 -1.32 -12.55 -0.40
CA ASN A 11 -0.65 -13.71 0.18
C ASN A 11 0.08 -13.41 1.49
N ALA A 12 0.46 -12.14 1.73
CA ALA A 12 1.06 -11.71 2.99
C ALA A 12 0.03 -11.43 4.10
N CYS A 13 -1.25 -11.25 3.74
CA CYS A 13 -2.35 -10.96 4.66
C CYS A 13 -3.23 -12.21 4.85
N LEU A 14 -2.96 -13.00 5.88
CA LEU A 14 -3.80 -14.14 6.25
C LEU A 14 -4.97 -13.71 7.14
N GLY A 15 -6.15 -14.32 6.95
CA GLY A 15 -7.30 -14.19 7.85
C GLY A 15 -8.10 -12.89 7.74
N VAL A 16 -8.07 -12.20 6.60
CA VAL A 16 -8.84 -10.96 6.38
C VAL A 16 -10.14 -11.24 5.61
N TYR A 17 -11.25 -10.69 6.08
CA TYR A 17 -12.58 -10.78 5.46
C TYR A 17 -13.14 -9.37 5.21
N GLY A 18 -14.09 -9.25 4.28
CA GLY A 18 -14.70 -7.95 3.96
C GLY A 18 -13.70 -6.93 3.39
N VAL A 19 -12.68 -7.41 2.67
CA VAL A 19 -11.58 -6.56 2.17
C VAL A 19 -12.07 -5.67 1.04
N ILE A 20 -11.75 -4.38 1.15
CA ILE A 20 -11.94 -3.39 0.09
C ILE A 20 -10.57 -3.05 -0.50
N PHE A 21 -10.45 -3.13 -1.82
CA PHE A 21 -9.33 -2.56 -2.56
C PHE A 21 -9.73 -1.19 -3.09
N HIS A 22 -9.15 -0.12 -2.54
CA HIS A 22 -9.38 1.25 -3.01
C HIS A 22 -8.21 1.73 -3.88
N SER A 23 -8.50 2.34 -5.02
CA SER A 23 -7.50 2.96 -5.90
C SER A 23 -8.04 4.22 -6.59
N ASP A 24 -7.16 4.98 -7.24
CA ASP A 24 -7.58 5.93 -8.25
C ASP A 24 -8.25 5.24 -9.46
N GLN A 25 -8.68 6.04 -10.44
CA GLN A 25 -9.26 5.56 -11.71
C GLN A 25 -8.19 5.22 -12.76
N GLY A 26 -6.95 4.91 -12.35
CA GLY A 26 -5.87 4.55 -13.25
C GLY A 26 -6.24 3.36 -14.14
N ARG A 27 -5.85 3.40 -15.42
CA ARG A 27 -6.25 2.41 -16.44
C ARG A 27 -5.91 0.97 -16.04
N GLN A 28 -4.81 0.76 -15.32
CA GLN A 28 -4.39 -0.55 -14.84
C GLN A 28 -5.38 -1.11 -13.80
N TYR A 29 -5.83 -0.28 -12.86
CA TYR A 29 -6.79 -0.66 -11.81
C TYR A 29 -8.23 -0.76 -12.34
N ALA A 30 -8.58 0.06 -13.33
CA ALA A 30 -9.86 -0.02 -14.02
C ALA A 30 -9.95 -1.18 -15.03
N SER A 31 -8.86 -1.90 -15.31
CA SER A 31 -8.85 -2.97 -16.33
C SER A 31 -9.70 -4.17 -15.93
N SER A 32 -10.34 -4.84 -16.91
CA SER A 32 -11.12 -6.07 -16.68
C SER A 32 -10.29 -7.16 -16.01
N ARG A 33 -9.02 -7.29 -16.42
CA ARG A 33 -8.08 -8.26 -15.86
C ARG A 33 -7.87 -8.05 -14.36
N PHE A 34 -7.69 -6.81 -13.92
CA PHE A 34 -7.50 -6.51 -12.50
C PHE A 34 -8.79 -6.69 -11.70
N ARG A 35 -9.93 -6.27 -12.25
CA ARG A 35 -11.27 -6.51 -11.64
C ARG A 35 -11.52 -8.00 -11.39
N LEU A 36 -11.20 -8.85 -12.37
CA LEU A 36 -11.33 -10.30 -12.24
C LEU A 36 -10.38 -10.87 -11.16
N ALA A 37 -9.16 -10.34 -11.03
CA ALA A 37 -8.23 -10.77 -9.99
C ALA A 37 -8.75 -10.47 -8.58
N LEU A 38 -9.37 -9.29 -8.37
CA LEU A 38 -10.02 -8.94 -7.10
C LEU A 38 -11.24 -9.82 -6.83
N ALA A 39 -12.11 -10.01 -7.82
CA ALA A 39 -13.33 -10.81 -7.68
C ALA A 39 -13.03 -12.27 -7.31
N LYS A 40 -11.98 -12.88 -7.91
CA LYS A 40 -11.53 -14.24 -7.56
C LYS A 40 -11.09 -14.41 -6.10
N LYS A 41 -10.82 -13.30 -5.40
CA LYS A 41 -10.44 -13.27 -3.97
C LYS A 41 -11.56 -12.75 -3.07
N GLY A 42 -12.75 -12.48 -3.62
CA GLY A 42 -13.86 -11.89 -2.87
C GLY A 42 -13.60 -10.46 -2.40
N VAL A 43 -12.68 -9.74 -3.07
CA VAL A 43 -12.32 -8.37 -2.71
C VAL A 43 -13.24 -7.38 -3.42
N ALA A 44 -13.87 -6.49 -2.64
CA ALA A 44 -14.69 -5.42 -3.17
C ALA A 44 -13.81 -4.31 -3.75
N GLN A 45 -13.99 -3.96 -5.01
CA GLN A 45 -13.27 -2.83 -5.60
C GLN A 45 -13.98 -1.52 -5.27
N SER A 46 -13.20 -0.54 -4.83
CA SER A 46 -13.61 0.86 -4.67
C SER A 46 -12.65 1.75 -5.47
N MET A 47 -13.16 2.79 -6.13
CA MET A 47 -12.31 3.73 -6.85
C MET A 47 -12.66 5.17 -6.50
N SER A 48 -11.66 6.05 -6.48
CA SER A 48 -11.82 7.48 -6.24
C SER A 48 -12.82 8.10 -7.21
N ARG A 49 -13.54 9.13 -6.75
CA ARG A 49 -14.44 9.91 -7.61
C ARG A 49 -13.62 10.74 -8.61
N ARG A 50 -14.19 11.00 -9.79
CA ARG A 50 -13.55 11.91 -10.76
C ARG A 50 -13.43 13.31 -10.14
N GLY A 51 -12.24 13.89 -10.25
CA GLY A 51 -11.96 15.23 -9.72
C GLY A 51 -11.79 15.32 -8.20
N ASN A 52 -11.75 14.19 -7.48
CA ASN A 52 -11.56 14.18 -6.04
C ASN A 52 -10.16 13.67 -5.66
N CYS A 53 -9.22 14.59 -5.43
CA CYS A 53 -7.85 14.25 -5.03
C CYS A 53 -7.75 13.69 -3.61
N TRP A 54 -8.73 13.98 -2.74
CA TRP A 54 -8.70 13.56 -1.34
C TRP A 54 -8.77 12.04 -1.17
N ASP A 55 -9.46 11.34 -2.07
CA ASP A 55 -9.63 9.88 -2.02
C ASP A 55 -8.28 9.15 -2.19
N ASN A 56 -7.34 9.71 -2.96
CA ASN A 56 -6.01 9.13 -3.19
C ASN A 56 -4.91 9.77 -2.32
N ALA A 57 -5.24 10.80 -1.55
CA ALA A 57 -4.26 11.59 -0.79
C ALA A 57 -3.42 10.75 0.19
N VAL A 58 -3.99 9.67 0.75
CA VAL A 58 -3.26 8.77 1.65
C VAL A 58 -2.12 8.05 0.92
N ALA A 59 -2.40 7.49 -0.25
CA ALA A 59 -1.39 6.83 -1.08
C ALA A 59 -0.35 7.84 -1.59
N GLU A 60 -0.80 9.01 -2.04
CA GLU A 60 0.08 10.08 -2.51
C GLU A 60 1.01 10.61 -1.42
N SER A 61 0.51 10.75 -0.19
CA SER A 61 1.30 11.18 0.96
C SER A 61 2.44 10.20 1.26
N PHE A 62 2.17 8.90 1.20
CA PHE A 62 3.22 7.88 1.30
C PHE A 62 4.27 8.03 0.19
N PHE A 63 3.83 8.13 -1.08
CA PHE A 63 4.77 8.23 -2.20
C PHE A 63 5.59 9.53 -2.18
N ALA A 64 5.00 10.65 -1.75
CA ALA A 64 5.71 11.89 -1.55
C ALA A 64 6.80 11.74 -0.48
N THR A 65 6.47 11.08 0.64
CA THR A 65 7.41 10.79 1.72
C THR A 65 8.55 9.89 1.23
N LEU A 66 8.23 8.79 0.56
CA LEU A 66 9.21 7.85 -0.01
C LEU A 66 10.19 8.55 -0.97
N LYS A 67 9.67 9.37 -1.90
CA LYS A 67 10.50 10.11 -2.87
C LYS A 67 11.41 11.13 -2.19
N ARG A 68 10.95 11.76 -1.11
CA ARG A 68 11.74 12.74 -0.38
C ARG A 68 12.87 12.10 0.42
N GLU A 69 12.64 10.93 0.98
CA GLU A 69 13.51 10.38 2.02
C GLU A 69 14.41 9.24 1.53
N GLU A 70 14.01 8.52 0.48
CA GLU A 70 14.75 7.38 -0.06
C GLU A 70 14.93 7.49 -1.57
N ALA A 71 13.83 7.64 -2.31
CA ALA A 71 13.85 7.63 -3.77
C ALA A 71 14.12 9.01 -4.39
N TYR A 72 15.01 9.81 -3.78
CA TYR A 72 15.41 11.12 -4.27
C TYR A 72 16.61 11.07 -5.23
N ALA A 73 17.43 10.01 -5.14
CA ALA A 73 18.63 9.83 -5.94
C ALA A 73 18.44 8.78 -7.05
N VAL A 74 19.32 8.81 -8.05
CA VAL A 74 19.36 7.82 -9.13
C VAL A 74 19.99 6.53 -8.60
N TYR A 75 19.29 5.42 -8.79
CA TYR A 75 19.85 4.09 -8.50
C TYR A 75 20.69 3.58 -9.67
N PRO A 76 21.89 3.01 -9.43
CA PRO A 76 22.73 2.48 -10.51
C PRO A 76 22.08 1.31 -11.25
N THR A 77 21.26 0.52 -10.56
CA THR A 77 20.52 -0.60 -11.15
C THR A 77 19.10 -0.72 -10.58
N LYS A 78 18.20 -1.30 -11.37
CA LYS A 78 16.85 -1.65 -10.91
C LYS A 78 16.86 -2.58 -9.70
N LYS A 79 17.84 -3.50 -9.62
CA LYS A 79 17.99 -4.41 -8.48
C LYS A 79 18.31 -3.65 -7.19
N GLN A 80 19.23 -2.69 -7.25
CA GLN A 80 19.54 -1.84 -6.11
C GLN A 80 18.34 -0.97 -5.71
N ALA A 81 17.61 -0.40 -6.68
CA ALA A 81 16.38 0.33 -6.40
C ALA A 81 15.36 -0.53 -5.63
N HIS A 82 15.13 -1.78 -6.07
CA HIS A 82 14.23 -2.69 -5.36
C HIS A 82 14.69 -2.99 -3.93
N LEU A 83 15.99 -3.26 -3.72
CA LEU A 83 16.52 -3.57 -2.39
C LEU A 83 16.45 -2.35 -1.46
N ALA A 84 16.81 -1.18 -1.95
CA ALA A 84 16.80 0.06 -1.16
C ALA A 84 15.36 0.44 -0.76
N ILE A 85 14.42 0.42 -1.72
CA ILE A 85 13.01 0.69 -1.44
C ILE A 85 12.41 -0.36 -0.50
N ALA A 86 12.73 -1.65 -0.67
CA ALA A 86 12.25 -2.69 0.25
C ALA A 86 12.80 -2.51 1.67
N SER A 87 14.10 -2.21 1.79
CA SER A 87 14.76 -1.91 3.06
C SER A 87 14.13 -0.70 3.74
N TYR A 88 13.90 0.37 2.99
CA TYR A 88 13.21 1.56 3.50
C TYR A 88 11.79 1.23 3.99
N ILE A 89 10.99 0.51 3.21
CA ILE A 89 9.60 0.20 3.59
C ILE A 89 9.55 -0.72 4.82
N HIS A 90 10.28 -1.83 4.80
CA HIS A 90 10.16 -2.88 5.82
C HIS A 90 11.08 -2.67 7.02
N GLY A 91 12.26 -2.10 6.80
CA GLY A 91 13.30 -1.89 7.81
C GLY A 91 13.23 -0.53 8.51
N PHE A 92 12.57 0.48 7.91
CA PHE A 92 12.45 1.80 8.51
C PHE A 92 11.01 2.33 8.59
N TYR A 93 10.31 2.49 7.47
CA TYR A 93 9.00 3.14 7.42
C TYR A 93 7.95 2.39 8.26
N ASN A 94 7.80 1.08 8.06
CA ASN A 94 6.80 0.31 8.80
C ASN A 94 7.23 -0.04 10.24
N SER A 95 8.53 -0.15 10.50
CA SER A 95 9.10 -0.67 11.75
C SER A 95 9.58 0.39 12.73
N CYS A 96 9.93 1.60 12.27
CA CYS A 96 10.60 2.61 13.07
C CYS A 96 9.95 3.99 12.99
N ARG A 97 9.38 4.38 11.84
CA ARG A 97 8.82 5.72 11.66
C ARG A 97 7.54 5.91 12.48
N LEU A 98 7.54 6.92 13.35
CA LEU A 98 6.35 7.32 14.11
C LEU A 98 5.44 8.22 13.27
N HIS A 99 4.14 7.98 13.35
CA HIS A 99 3.12 8.81 12.70
C HIS A 99 2.21 9.46 13.74
N SER A 100 2.08 10.79 13.69
CA SER A 100 1.18 11.54 14.59
C SER A 100 -0.28 11.09 14.44
N ALA A 101 -0.72 10.82 13.21
CA ALA A 101 -2.05 10.28 12.92
C ALA A 101 -2.32 8.88 13.54
N LEU A 102 -1.26 8.14 13.91
CA LEU A 102 -1.37 6.83 14.56
C LEU A 102 -1.17 6.91 16.09
N GLY A 103 -1.13 8.12 16.65
CA GLY A 103 -0.84 8.37 18.06
C GLY A 103 0.64 8.15 18.38
N TYR A 104 1.53 8.61 17.49
CA TYR A 104 2.98 8.43 17.61
C TYR A 104 3.41 6.96 17.75
N ARG A 105 2.74 6.08 17.00
CA ARG A 105 3.12 4.68 16.81
C ARG A 105 3.63 4.44 15.41
N THR A 106 4.40 3.36 15.26
CA THR A 106 4.80 2.85 13.94
C THR A 106 3.61 2.19 13.22
N PRO A 107 3.62 2.09 11.89
CA PRO A 107 2.59 1.37 11.14
C PRO A 107 2.42 -0.08 11.61
N ASN A 108 3.52 -0.78 11.90
CA ASN A 108 3.48 -2.15 12.39
C ASN A 108 2.84 -2.25 13.78
N GLU A 109 3.18 -1.36 14.72
CA GLU A 109 2.56 -1.34 16.05
C GLU A 109 1.06 -1.04 15.98
N TYR A 110 0.67 -0.06 15.17
CA TYR A 110 -0.72 0.29 14.97
C TYR A 110 -1.51 -0.90 14.38
N ALA A 111 -0.98 -1.54 13.34
CA ALA A 111 -1.59 -2.71 12.71
C ALA A 111 -1.71 -3.90 13.67
N LYS A 112 -0.70 -4.13 14.53
CA LYS A 112 -0.75 -5.17 15.55
C LYS A 112 -1.88 -4.91 16.57
N GLY A 113 -2.05 -3.66 16.99
CA GLY A 113 -3.14 -3.26 17.88
C GLY A 113 -4.53 -3.51 17.28
N LEU A 114 -4.73 -3.21 16.00
CA LEU A 114 -6.01 -3.50 15.32
C LEU A 114 -6.34 -5.00 15.28
N ARG A 115 -5.33 -5.86 15.07
CA ARG A 115 -5.54 -7.32 15.06
C ARG A 115 -5.91 -7.87 16.43
N GLN A 116 -5.37 -7.30 17.51
CA GLN A 116 -5.70 -7.71 18.87
C GLN A 116 -7.13 -7.33 19.27
N LEU A 117 -7.67 -6.24 18.73
CA LEU A 117 -9.06 -5.82 18.97
C LEU A 117 -10.10 -6.59 18.13
N ALA A 118 -9.65 -7.28 17.08
CA ALA A 118 -10.51 -8.04 16.16
C ALA A 118 -10.62 -9.53 16.52
N LEU A 119 -9.94 -9.97 17.59
CA LEU A 119 -10.03 -11.30 18.21
C LEU A 119 -10.83 -11.20 19.50
#